data_AF-R6G993-F1
#
_entry.id   AF-R6G993-F1
#
_cell.length_a   1.000
_cell.length_b   1.000
_cell.length_c   1.000
_cell.angle_alpha   90.00
_cell.angle_beta   90.00
_cell.angle_gamma   90.00
#
_symmetry.space_group_name_H-M   'P 1'
#
loop_
_entity.id
_entity.type
_entity.pdbx_description
1 polymer ?
#
loop_
_entity_poly.entity_id
_entity_poly.type
_entity_poly.pdbx_seq_one_letter_code
_entity_poly.pdbx_strand_id
1 'polypeptide(L)'
;MLRGAGFTFWEAYWHMKQSDFQSDKLKSLIQELFCQHPQYIEWQGVEYPTKSIVIFEGTPDEEAVVVSVERLGNQLLDDMGNWSTREAQEIDEQIYYYLDENTFNLPDQDISEFLESEA
;
A
#
# COMPACT_ATOMS: atom_id res chain seq x y z
N MET A 1 -7.06 -18.05 1.96
CA MET A 1 -6.03 -19.09 2.17
C MET A 1 -4.61 -18.52 2.38
N LEU A 2 -4.22 -17.37 1.79
CA LEU A 2 -2.92 -16.73 2.07
C LEU A 2 -2.93 -15.75 3.27
N ARG A 3 -3.91 -14.83 3.36
CA ARG A 3 -4.09 -13.94 4.54
C ARG A 3 -4.18 -14.72 5.86
N GLY A 4 -4.91 -15.83 5.87
CA GLY A 4 -5.08 -16.69 7.05
C GLY A 4 -3.83 -17.51 7.44
N ALA A 5 -2.79 -17.51 6.60
CA ALA A 5 -1.52 -18.18 6.87
C ALA A 5 -0.43 -17.22 7.40
N GLY A 6 -0.75 -15.92 7.56
CA GLY A 6 0.16 -14.92 8.12
C GLY A 6 1.13 -14.29 7.12
N PHE A 7 0.98 -14.54 5.82
CA PHE A 7 1.82 -13.91 4.81
C PHE A 7 1.43 -12.44 4.60
N THR A 8 2.44 -11.57 4.58
CA THR A 8 2.32 -10.18 4.12
C THR A 8 2.22 -10.10 2.60
N PHE A 9 1.76 -8.94 2.09
CA PHE A 9 1.83 -8.66 0.65
C PHE A 9 3.24 -8.88 0.08
N TRP A 10 4.27 -8.41 0.77
CA TRP A 10 5.66 -8.48 0.29
C TRP A 10 6.22 -9.89 0.27
N GLU A 11 5.93 -10.72 1.27
CA GLU A 11 6.35 -12.12 1.25
C GLU A 11 5.67 -12.87 0.10
N ALA A 12 4.37 -12.64 -0.11
CA ALA A 12 3.64 -13.24 -1.23
C ALA A 12 4.20 -12.75 -2.59
N TYR A 13 4.45 -11.45 -2.73
CA TYR A 13 5.00 -10.85 -3.94
C TYR A 13 6.44 -11.33 -4.22
N TRP A 14 7.27 -11.44 -3.19
CA TRP A 14 8.65 -11.94 -3.31
C TRP A 14 8.68 -13.41 -3.74
N HIS A 15 7.87 -14.27 -3.11
CA HIS A 15 7.77 -15.68 -3.48
C HIS A 15 7.24 -15.85 -4.91
N MET A 16 6.33 -14.99 -5.36
CA MET A 16 5.86 -14.96 -6.75
C MET A 16 7.00 -14.59 -7.71
N LYS A 17 7.77 -13.53 -7.44
CA LYS A 17 8.86 -13.08 -8.33
C LYS A 17 10.00 -14.10 -8.45
N GLN A 18 10.23 -14.91 -7.42
CA GLN A 18 11.22 -15.99 -7.42
C GLN A 18 10.71 -17.29 -8.08
N SER A 19 9.43 -17.33 -8.44
CA SER A 19 8.82 -18.48 -9.09
C SER A 19 8.82 -18.31 -10.61
N ASP A 20 9.32 -19.30 -11.35
CA ASP A 20 9.23 -19.37 -12.82
C ASP A 20 7.78 -19.62 -13.33
N PHE A 21 6.80 -19.67 -12.42
CA PHE A 21 5.44 -20.09 -12.71
C PHE A 21 4.45 -18.92 -12.79
N GLN A 22 3.84 -18.73 -13.98
CA GLN A 22 2.68 -17.86 -14.27
C GLN A 22 2.55 -16.61 -13.37
N SER A 23 3.61 -15.81 -13.33
CA SER A 23 3.75 -14.62 -12.48
C SER A 23 2.59 -13.64 -12.64
N ASP A 24 2.07 -13.44 -13.85
CA ASP A 24 0.98 -12.50 -14.11
C ASP A 24 -0.34 -12.91 -13.43
N LYS A 25 -0.70 -14.20 -13.45
CA LYS A 25 -1.94 -14.68 -12.80
C LYS A 25 -1.82 -14.69 -11.28
N LEU A 26 -0.65 -15.06 -10.76
CA LEU A 26 -0.38 -15.01 -9.33
C LEU A 26 -0.37 -13.56 -8.82
N LYS A 27 0.15 -12.63 -9.64
CA LYS A 27 0.11 -11.20 -9.36
C LYS A 27 -1.33 -10.76 -9.15
N SER A 28 -2.23 -10.94 -10.12
CA SER A 28 -3.63 -10.54 -9.97
C SER A 28 -4.31 -11.14 -8.73
N LEU A 29 -4.03 -12.40 -8.39
CA LEU A 29 -4.60 -13.04 -7.19
C LEU A 29 -4.07 -12.44 -5.88
N ILE A 30 -2.76 -12.21 -5.76
CA ILE A 30 -2.17 -11.56 -4.59
C ILE A 30 -2.74 -10.14 -4.46
N GLN A 31 -2.87 -9.44 -5.58
CA GLN A 31 -3.39 -8.09 -5.59
C GLN A 31 -4.87 -8.03 -5.16
N GLU A 32 -5.74 -8.90 -5.67
CA GLU A 32 -7.13 -9.01 -5.20
C GLU A 32 -7.21 -9.38 -3.71
N LEU A 33 -6.33 -10.28 -3.25
CA LEU A 33 -6.31 -10.72 -1.87
C LEU A 33 -5.89 -9.62 -0.89
N PHE A 34 -4.97 -8.73 -1.28
CA PHE A 34 -4.37 -7.77 -0.35
C PHE A 34 -4.83 -6.32 -0.59
N CYS A 35 -4.93 -5.89 -1.86
CA CYS A 35 -5.24 -4.51 -2.23
C CYS A 35 -6.74 -4.22 -2.39
N GLN A 36 -7.58 -5.24 -2.59
CA GLN A 36 -9.03 -5.14 -2.92
C GLN A 36 -9.33 -4.37 -4.23
N HIS A 37 -8.59 -3.30 -4.53
CA HIS A 37 -8.48 -2.61 -5.81
C HIS A 37 -6.99 -2.44 -6.16
N PRO A 38 -6.45 -3.16 -7.16
CA PRO A 38 -5.03 -3.11 -7.51
C PRO A 38 -4.59 -1.73 -8.04
N GLN A 39 -3.99 -0.93 -7.17
CA GLN A 39 -3.24 0.27 -7.55
C GLN A 39 -1.79 0.12 -7.09
N TYR A 40 -0.86 0.66 -7.90
CA TYR A 40 0.57 0.59 -7.64
C TYR A 40 1.22 1.91 -7.98
N ILE A 41 2.27 2.20 -7.23
CA ILE A 41 3.25 3.23 -7.57
C ILE A 41 4.55 2.51 -7.92
N GLU A 42 5.09 2.82 -9.09
CA GLU A 42 6.41 2.34 -9.48
C GLU A 42 7.48 3.32 -9.02
N TRP A 43 8.45 2.83 -8.26
CA TRP A 43 9.62 3.60 -7.82
C TRP A 43 10.89 2.77 -8.03
N GLN A 44 11.84 3.32 -8.80
CA GLN A 44 13.11 2.67 -9.14
C GLN A 44 12.98 1.22 -9.69
N GLY A 45 11.93 0.96 -10.48
CA GLY A 45 11.65 -0.36 -11.05
C GLY A 45 11.03 -1.36 -10.06
N VAL A 46 10.59 -0.90 -8.90
CA VAL A 46 9.87 -1.68 -7.89
C VAL A 46 8.43 -1.17 -7.80
N GLU A 47 7.46 -2.08 -7.87
CA GLU A 47 6.04 -1.77 -7.73
C GLU A 47 5.64 -1.84 -6.25
N TYR A 48 5.18 -0.72 -5.71
CA TYR A 48 4.67 -0.62 -4.35
C TYR A 48 3.14 -0.62 -4.36
N PRO A 49 2.49 -1.39 -3.48
CA PRO A 49 1.05 -1.44 -3.43
C PRO A 49 0.48 -0.13 -2.87
N THR A 50 -0.64 0.31 -3.43
CA THR A 50 -1.45 1.39 -2.88
C THR A 50 -2.91 0.95 -2.74
N LYS A 51 -3.62 1.63 -1.83
CA LYS A 51 -5.06 1.48 -1.65
C LYS A 51 -5.71 2.86 -1.63
N SER A 52 -6.86 2.97 -2.27
CA SER A 52 -7.73 4.14 -2.17
C SER A 52 -8.79 3.83 -1.13
N ILE A 53 -8.78 4.56 -0.02
CA ILE A 53 -9.64 4.34 1.14
C ILE A 53 -10.48 5.58 1.35
N VAL A 54 -11.77 5.40 1.64
CA VAL A 54 -12.65 6.51 2.00
C VAL A 54 -12.61 6.66 3.52
N ILE A 55 -12.25 7.85 3.98
CA ILE A 55 -12.28 8.23 5.40
C ILE A 55 -13.48 9.16 5.65
N PHE A 56 -13.96 9.16 6.90
CA PHE A 56 -15.12 9.91 7.36
C PHE A 56 -16.40 9.58 6.57
N GLU A 57 -16.56 8.31 6.18
CA GLU A 57 -17.69 7.84 5.37
C GLU A 57 -19.04 8.20 6.03
N GLY A 58 -19.93 8.84 5.28
CA GLY A 58 -21.24 9.26 5.77
C GLY A 58 -21.24 10.57 6.59
N THR A 59 -20.14 11.30 6.63
CA THR A 59 -20.03 12.65 7.19
C THR A 59 -19.86 13.70 6.07
N PRO A 60 -20.05 15.01 6.33
CA PRO A 60 -19.77 16.04 5.33
C PRO A 60 -18.28 16.18 4.96
N ASP A 61 -17.39 15.53 5.72
CA ASP A 61 -15.93 15.54 5.52
C ASP A 61 -15.43 14.25 4.83
N GLU A 62 -16.32 13.48 4.21
CA GLU A 62 -15.98 12.26 3.46
C GLU A 62 -14.95 12.55 2.36
N GLU A 63 -13.79 11.89 2.44
CA GLU A 63 -12.68 12.09 1.51
C GLU A 63 -12.05 10.75 1.10
N ALA A 64 -11.72 10.60 -0.18
CA ALA A 64 -11.00 9.45 -0.69
C ALA A 64 -9.49 9.72 -0.65
N VAL A 65 -8.78 9.02 0.22
CA VAL A 65 -7.35 9.14 0.44
C VAL A 65 -6.60 7.94 -0.11
N VAL A 66 -5.38 8.16 -0.60
CA VAL A 66 -4.50 7.07 -1.05
C VAL A 66 -3.50 6.77 0.05
N VAL A 67 -3.41 5.49 0.43
CA VAL A 67 -2.40 5.01 1.38
C VAL A 67 -1.43 4.06 0.71
N SER A 68 -0.20 4.04 1.21
CA SER A 68 0.82 3.08 0.80
C SER A 68 1.53 2.48 2.01
N VAL A 69 2.55 1.66 1.77
CA VAL A 69 3.33 1.01 2.82
C VAL A 69 4.52 1.86 3.25
N GLU A 70 4.89 1.85 4.53
CA GLU A 70 6.08 2.53 5.07
C GLU A 70 7.37 2.22 4.29
N ARG A 71 7.45 1.02 3.70
CA ARG A 71 8.56 0.63 2.85
C ARG A 71 8.75 1.57 1.65
N LEU A 72 7.68 2.13 1.09
CA LEU A 72 7.76 3.16 0.04
C LEU A 72 8.22 4.49 0.65
N GLY A 73 7.62 4.91 1.77
CA GLY A 73 8.02 6.13 2.48
C GLY A 73 9.51 6.16 2.80
N ASN A 74 10.07 5.07 3.30
CA ASN A 74 11.50 4.90 3.59
C ASN A 74 12.41 4.92 2.33
N GLN A 75 11.85 4.87 1.13
CA GLN A 75 12.59 4.97 -0.14
C GLN A 75 12.46 6.36 -0.76
N LEU A 76 11.36 7.07 -0.48
CA LEU A 76 11.11 8.42 -0.97
C LEU A 76 11.76 9.47 -0.06
N LEU A 77 11.68 9.23 1.25
CA LEU A 77 12.15 10.10 2.32
C LEU A 77 13.48 9.55 2.87
N ASP A 78 14.42 10.46 3.15
CA ASP A 78 15.64 10.12 3.90
C ASP A 78 15.36 10.01 5.41
N ASP A 79 16.37 9.62 6.20
CA ASP A 79 16.26 9.49 7.67
C ASP A 79 15.87 10.81 8.38
N MET A 80 15.91 11.95 7.67
CA MET A 80 15.53 13.27 8.15
C MET A 80 14.17 13.73 7.60
N GLY A 81 13.46 12.88 6.84
CA GLY A 81 12.16 13.20 6.24
C GLY A 81 12.24 14.11 5.01
N ASN A 82 13.42 14.22 4.36
CA ASN A 82 13.56 15.00 3.14
C ASN A 82 13.44 14.12 1.90
N TRP A 83 12.83 14.66 0.85
CA TRP A 83 12.78 14.01 -0.45
C TRP A 83 14.15 14.02 -1.13
N SER A 84 14.56 12.85 -1.61
CA SER A 84 15.82 12.73 -2.36
C SER A 84 15.75 13.37 -3.75
N THR A 85 14.56 13.41 -4.35
CA THR A 85 14.32 14.00 -5.68
C THR A 85 12.93 14.64 -5.74
N ARG A 86 12.70 15.48 -6.77
CA ARG A 86 11.38 16.04 -7.05
C ARG A 86 10.35 14.97 -7.39
N GLU A 87 10.75 13.90 -8.08
CA GLU A 87 9.88 12.76 -8.37
C GLU A 87 9.43 12.07 -7.08
N ALA A 88 10.33 11.97 -6.08
CA ALA A 88 9.97 11.41 -4.78
C ALA A 88 8.92 12.28 -4.06
N GLN A 89 9.06 13.60 -4.15
CA GLN A 89 8.07 14.55 -3.62
C GLN A 89 6.72 14.40 -4.34
N GLU A 90 6.70 14.34 -5.67
CA GLU A 90 5.46 14.22 -6.44
C GLU A 90 4.71 12.91 -6.16
N ILE A 91 5.43 11.83 -5.83
CA ILE A 91 4.85 10.57 -5.38
C ILE A 91 4.32 10.68 -3.94
N ASP A 92 5.12 11.24 -3.04
CA ASP A 92 4.76 11.42 -1.64
C ASP A 92 3.51 12.30 -1.47
N GLU A 93 3.40 13.38 -2.24
CA GLU A 93 2.22 14.26 -2.27
C GLU A 93 0.93 13.56 -2.72
N GLN A 94 1.01 12.41 -3.38
CA GLN A 94 -0.15 11.59 -3.73
C GLN A 94 -0.58 10.66 -2.60
N ILE A 95 0.28 10.44 -1.59
CA ILE A 95 0.07 9.47 -0.53
C ILE A 95 -0.29 10.23 0.75
N TYR A 96 -1.49 9.97 1.25
CA TYR A 96 -1.99 10.56 2.49
C TYR A 96 -1.28 10.01 3.73
N TYR A 97 -1.04 8.69 3.75
CA TYR A 97 -0.43 8.03 4.90
C TYR A 97 0.32 6.76 4.51
N TYR A 98 1.40 6.48 5.24
CA TYR A 98 2.18 5.25 5.12
C TYR A 98 1.85 4.29 6.27
N LEU A 99 1.38 3.11 5.93
CA LEU A 99 0.98 2.07 6.87
C LEU A 99 2.06 1.00 6.99
N ASP A 100 2.22 0.42 8.18
CA ASP A 100 3.03 -0.78 8.32
C ASP A 100 2.38 -1.95 7.55
N GLU A 101 3.18 -2.97 7.23
CA GLU A 101 2.70 -4.07 6.39
C GLU A 101 1.53 -4.85 7.02
N ASN A 102 1.42 -4.90 8.36
CA ASN A 102 0.30 -5.58 9.02
C ASN A 102 -0.98 -4.77 8.91
N THR A 103 -0.91 -3.46 9.17
CA THR A 103 -2.06 -2.57 9.05
C THR A 103 -2.52 -2.47 7.59
N PHE A 104 -1.61 -2.42 6.63
CA PHE A 104 -1.96 -2.45 5.20
C PHE A 104 -2.68 -3.73 4.79
N ASN A 105 -2.39 -4.87 5.43
CA ASN A 105 -3.08 -6.14 5.18
C ASN A 105 -4.52 -6.17 5.71
N LEU A 106 -4.95 -5.19 6.51
CA LEU A 106 -6.31 -5.13 7.00
C LEU A 106 -7.31 -4.82 5.85
N PRO A 107 -8.60 -5.16 6.03
CA PRO A 107 -9.68 -4.64 5.20
C PRO A 107 -9.74 -3.12 5.18
N ASP A 108 -10.26 -2.54 4.11
CA ASP A 108 -10.28 -1.08 3.93
C ASP A 108 -11.08 -0.35 5.02
N GLN A 109 -12.16 -0.98 5.53
CA GLN A 109 -12.94 -0.48 6.67
C GLN A 109 -12.11 -0.41 7.97
N ASP A 110 -11.28 -1.42 8.24
CA ASP A 110 -10.45 -1.43 9.45
C ASP A 110 -9.33 -0.39 9.34
N ILE A 111 -8.83 -0.15 8.12
CA ILE A 111 -7.83 0.89 7.86
C ILE A 111 -8.46 2.29 7.96
N SER A 112 -9.68 2.50 7.46
CA SER A 112 -10.37 3.79 7.59
C SER A 112 -10.61 4.12 9.07
N GLU A 113 -11.08 3.16 9.86
CA GLU A 113 -11.23 3.32 11.31
C GLU A 113 -9.88 3.66 12.00
N PHE A 114 -8.78 3.03 11.57
CA PHE A 114 -7.45 3.36 12.07
C PHE A 114 -7.04 4.79 11.73
N LEU A 115 -7.20 5.22 10.48
CA LEU A 115 -6.86 6.57 10.02
C LEU A 115 -7.71 7.64 10.71
N GLU A 116 -9.02 7.39 10.88
CA GLU A 116 -9.92 8.29 11.61
C GLU A 116 -9.57 8.41 13.09
N SER A 117 -8.94 7.39 13.69
CA SER A 117 -8.50 7.43 15.09
C SER A 117 -7.19 8.19 15.30
N GLU A 118 -6.35 8.28 14.27
CA GLU A 118 -5.06 8.98 14.29
C GLU A 118 -5.14 10.43 13.76
N ALA A 119 -6.26 10.82 13.14
CA ALA A 119 -6.56 12.17 12.64
C ALA A 119 -7.04 13.14 13.74
#